data_AF-A0A9D7H7J5-F1
#
_entry.id   AF-A0A9D7H7J5-F1
#
_cell.length_a   1.000
_cell.length_b   1.000
_cell.length_c   1.000
_cell.angle_alpha   90.00
_cell.angle_beta   90.00
_cell.angle_gamma   90.00
#
_symmetry.space_group_name_H-M   'P 1'
#
loop_
_entity.id
_entity.type
_entity.pdbx_description
1 polymer ?
#
loop_
_entity_poly.entity_id
_entity_poly.type
_entity_poly.pdbx_seq_one_letter_code
_entity_poly.pdbx_strand_id
1 'polypeptide(L)'
;MTTKRQLTLHFDADVAAAIEAEGKRRGLTLSRAANDAIRQAPLDETGDGLASTIKARLDRLDKRDHARARELALIKATMLLFVRVWFEYAGPLDDSDPDAGADAEVRFQSFMSMLAEQIEK
;
A
#
# COMPACT_ATOMS: atom_id res chain seq x y z
N MET A 1 -20.61 -18.22 -31.04
CA MET A 1 -21.88 -18.26 -30.27
C MET A 1 -21.66 -19.15 -29.06
N THR A 2 -21.76 -18.64 -27.83
CA THR A 2 -21.63 -19.49 -26.63
C THR A 2 -22.92 -20.29 -26.45
N THR A 3 -22.86 -21.60 -26.66
CA THR A 3 -23.95 -22.54 -26.40
C THR A 3 -24.22 -22.60 -24.89
N LYS A 4 -25.39 -22.10 -24.46
CA LYS A 4 -25.84 -22.21 -23.06
C LYS A 4 -26.61 -23.52 -22.90
N ARG A 5 -26.25 -24.34 -21.90
CA ARG A 5 -26.95 -25.57 -21.54
C ARG A 5 -27.80 -25.33 -20.29
N GLN A 6 -29.07 -25.73 -20.32
CA GLN A 6 -29.94 -25.68 -19.14
C GLN A 6 -29.56 -26.82 -18.18
N LEU A 7 -29.39 -26.49 -16.90
CA LEU A 7 -29.11 -27.41 -15.80
C LEU A 7 -30.12 -27.14 -14.69
N THR A 8 -30.68 -28.20 -14.11
CA THR A 8 -31.51 -28.10 -12.90
C THR A 8 -30.65 -28.57 -11.72
N LEU A 9 -30.37 -27.67 -10.79
CA LEU A 9 -29.53 -27.91 -9.61
C LEU A 9 -30.32 -27.51 -8.37
N HIS A 10 -30.12 -28.24 -7.28
CA HIS A 10 -30.63 -27.86 -5.97
C HIS A 10 -29.50 -27.17 -5.20
N PHE A 11 -29.76 -25.96 -4.71
CA PHE A 11 -28.86 -25.20 -3.85
C PHE A 11 -29.41 -25.20 -2.43
N ASP A 12 -28.51 -25.13 -1.45
CA ASP A 12 -28.90 -24.84 -0.08
C ASP A 12 -29.57 -23.45 -0.01
N ALA A 13 -30.48 -23.29 0.95
CA ALA A 13 -31.36 -22.12 1.02
C ALA A 13 -30.58 -20.80 1.20
N ASP A 14 -29.49 -20.84 1.96
CA ASP A 14 -28.58 -19.72 2.19
C ASP A 14 -27.80 -19.35 0.92
N VAL A 15 -27.29 -20.35 0.18
CA VAL A 15 -26.60 -20.16 -1.09
C VAL A 15 -27.53 -19.54 -2.13
N ALA A 16 -28.77 -20.04 -2.25
CA ALA A 16 -29.77 -19.49 -3.16
C ALA A 16 -30.07 -18.01 -2.82
N ALA A 17 -30.26 -17.69 -1.54
CA ALA A 17 -30.51 -16.32 -1.08
C ALA A 17 -29.32 -15.38 -1.37
N ALA A 18 -28.08 -15.86 -1.20
CA ALA A 18 -26.89 -15.08 -1.51
C ALA A 18 -26.76 -14.75 -3.00
N ILE A 19 -27.03 -15.71 -3.89
CA ILE A 19 -26.99 -15.49 -5.35
C ILE A 19 -28.09 -14.50 -5.77
N GLU A 20 -29.29 -14.60 -5.19
CA GLU A 20 -30.37 -13.65 -5.44
C GLU A 20 -30.02 -12.22 -5.00
N ALA A 21 -29.43 -12.07 -3.80
CA ALA A 21 -29.01 -10.78 -3.28
C ALA A 21 -27.94 -10.14 -4.18
N GLU A 22 -26.98 -10.93 -4.66
CA GLU A 22 -25.93 -10.44 -5.57
C GLU A 22 -26.49 -10.07 -6.95
N GLY A 23 -27.44 -10.86 -7.46
CA GLY A 23 -28.19 -10.55 -8.68
C GLY A 23 -28.91 -9.21 -8.57
N LYS A 24 -29.63 -8.97 -7.47
CA LYS A 24 -30.30 -7.69 -7.20
C LYS A 24 -29.31 -6.53 -7.10
N ARG A 25 -28.20 -6.71 -6.38
CA ARG A 25 -27.16 -5.69 -6.20
C ARG A 25 -26.55 -5.23 -7.53
N ARG A 26 -26.35 -6.16 -8.47
CA ARG A 26 -25.70 -5.88 -9.77
C ARG A 26 -26.67 -5.73 -10.95
N GLY A 27 -27.98 -5.84 -10.72
CA GLY A 27 -29.00 -5.82 -11.79
C GLY A 27 -28.88 -7.00 -12.77
N LEU A 28 -28.43 -8.17 -12.29
CA LEU A 28 -28.24 -9.37 -13.10
C LEU A 28 -29.40 -10.35 -12.92
N THR A 29 -29.67 -11.15 -13.96
CA THR A 29 -30.60 -12.28 -13.84
C THR A 29 -30.02 -13.36 -12.94
N LEU A 30 -30.88 -14.15 -12.27
CA LEU A 30 -30.45 -15.21 -11.36
C LEU A 30 -29.46 -16.18 -12.01
N SER A 31 -29.74 -16.61 -13.24
CA SER A 31 -28.84 -17.49 -14.00
C SER A 31 -27.49 -16.84 -14.32
N ARG A 32 -27.45 -15.51 -14.56
CA ARG A 32 -26.19 -14.79 -14.80
C ARG A 32 -25.40 -14.61 -13.52
N ALA A 33 -26.06 -14.22 -12.42
CA ALA A 33 -25.44 -14.14 -11.10
C ALA A 33 -24.87 -15.49 -10.66
N ALA A 34 -25.62 -16.58 -10.86
CA ALA A 34 -25.15 -17.93 -10.56
C ALA A 34 -23.95 -18.34 -11.42
N ASN A 35 -23.98 -18.08 -12.73
CA ASN A 35 -22.84 -18.39 -13.62
C ASN A 35 -21.59 -17.58 -13.28
N ASP A 36 -21.75 -16.30 -12.92
CA ASP A 36 -20.64 -15.44 -12.53
C ASP A 36 -20.05 -15.89 -11.18
N ALA A 37 -20.91 -16.27 -10.22
CA ALA A 37 -20.48 -16.83 -8.94
C ALA A 37 -19.73 -18.16 -9.12
N ILE A 38 -20.23 -19.08 -9.94
CA ILE A 38 -19.56 -20.36 -10.23
C ILE A 38 -18.23 -20.14 -10.98
N ARG A 39 -18.15 -19.14 -11.87
CA ARG A 39 -16.89 -18.79 -12.57
C ARG A 39 -15.84 -18.20 -11.63
N GLN A 40 -16.27 -17.51 -10.58
CA GLN A 40 -15.38 -16.94 -9.55
C GLN A 40 -15.06 -17.95 -8.45
N ALA A 41 -15.92 -18.95 -8.27
CA ALA A 41 -15.66 -20.05 -7.34
C ALA A 41 -14.43 -20.82 -7.84
N PRO A 42 -13.39 -20.98 -7.00
CA PRO A 42 -12.31 -21.88 -7.33
C PRO A 42 -12.90 -23.29 -7.43
N LEU A 43 -12.91 -23.86 -8.63
CA LEU A 43 -13.11 -25.30 -8.81
C LEU A 43 -11.92 -25.97 -8.12
N ASP A 44 -12.21 -26.65 -7.03
CA ASP A 44 -11.28 -26.99 -5.96
C ASP A 44 -10.01 -27.72 -6.47
N GLU A 45 -8.85 -27.12 -6.23
CA GLU A 45 -7.61 -27.85 -5.95
C GLU A 45 -7.15 -27.44 -4.55
N THR A 46 -7.93 -27.85 -3.54
CA THR A 46 -7.57 -27.96 -2.13
C THR A 46 -7.24 -26.64 -1.44
N GLY A 47 -7.53 -26.52 -0.14
CA GLY A 47 -7.14 -25.35 0.68
C GLY A 47 -5.65 -24.96 0.61
N ASP A 48 -4.79 -25.83 0.06
CA ASP A 48 -3.38 -25.60 -0.22
C ASP A 48 -3.12 -24.56 -1.34
N GLY A 49 -3.97 -24.49 -2.38
CA GLY A 49 -3.88 -23.45 -3.42
C GLY A 49 -4.20 -22.05 -2.90
N LEU A 50 -5.20 -21.95 -2.02
CA LEU A 50 -5.55 -20.71 -1.34
C LEU A 50 -4.49 -20.33 -0.31
N ALA A 51 -4.04 -21.27 0.52
CA ALA A 51 -3.00 -21.04 1.52
C ALA A 51 -1.66 -20.64 0.86
N SER A 52 -1.27 -21.28 -0.23
CA SER A 52 -0.06 -20.92 -1.00
C SER A 52 -0.19 -19.54 -1.65
N THR A 53 -1.36 -19.19 -2.18
CA THR A 53 -1.61 -17.84 -2.72
C THR A 53 -1.56 -16.76 -1.64
N ILE A 54 -2.15 -17.02 -0.47
CA ILE A 54 -2.11 -16.11 0.69
C ILE A 54 -0.67 -15.97 1.18
N LYS A 55 0.05 -17.08 1.35
CA LYS A 55 1.47 -17.08 1.75
C LYS A 55 2.33 -16.30 0.76
N ALA A 56 2.18 -16.51 -0.55
CA ALA A 56 2.90 -15.77 -1.56
C ALA A 56 2.59 -14.26 -1.55
N ARG A 57 1.34 -13.87 -1.23
CA ARG A 57 0.98 -12.46 -1.03
C ARG A 57 1.59 -11.90 0.25
N LEU A 58 1.61 -12.67 1.34
CA LEU A 58 2.22 -12.29 2.60
C LEU A 58 3.74 -12.08 2.44
N ASP A 59 4.42 -13.02 1.78
CA ASP A 59 5.86 -12.92 1.47
C ASP A 59 6.18 -11.68 0.63
N ARG A 60 5.30 -11.30 -0.30
CA ARG A 60 5.46 -10.05 -1.07
C ARG A 60 5.26 -8.82 -0.21
N LEU A 61 4.31 -8.83 0.73
CA LEU A 61 4.12 -7.73 1.68
C LEU A 61 5.34 -7.59 2.59
N ASP A 62 5.83 -8.70 3.12
CA ASP A 62 6.98 -8.71 4.03
C ASP A 62 8.27 -8.23 3.34
N LYS A 63 8.47 -8.61 2.07
CA LYS A 63 9.56 -8.06 1.22
C LYS A 63 9.42 -6.55 0.99
N ARG A 64 8.20 -6.06 0.75
CA ARG A 64 7.94 -4.62 0.59
C ARG A 64 8.18 -3.87 1.90
N ASP A 65 7.82 -4.48 3.03
CA ASP A 65 8.02 -3.88 4.34
C ASP A 65 9.51 -3.79 4.69
N HIS A 66 10.28 -4.85 4.42
CA HIS A 66 11.73 -4.84 4.54
C HIS A 66 12.41 -3.83 3.60
N ALA A 67 11.89 -3.64 2.38
CA ALA A 67 12.39 -2.59 1.49
C ALA A 67 12.14 -1.19 2.08
N ARG A 68 10.92 -0.93 2.55
CA ARG A 68 10.56 0.34 3.22
C ARG A 68 11.37 0.60 4.48
N ALA A 69 11.58 -0.42 5.31
CA ALA A 69 12.40 -0.30 6.51
C ALA A 69 13.85 0.08 6.18
N ARG A 70 14.42 -0.46 5.09
CA ARG A 70 15.75 -0.08 4.60
C ARG A 70 15.78 1.35 4.06
N GLU A 71 14.77 1.75 3.30
CA GLU A 71 14.65 3.13 2.80
C GLU A 71 14.55 4.13 3.97
N LEU A 72 13.73 3.85 4.97
CA LEU A 72 13.62 4.65 6.19
C LEU A 72 14.95 4.74 6.96
N ALA A 73 15.67 3.61 7.08
CA ALA A 73 16.97 3.59 7.72
C ALA A 73 18.00 4.43 6.95
N LEU A 74 17.98 4.40 5.62
CA LEU A 74 18.84 5.21 4.77
C LEU A 74 18.53 6.71 4.92
N ILE A 75 17.24 7.09 4.90
CA ILE A 75 16.82 8.49 5.12
C ILE A 75 17.31 8.97 6.48
N LYS A 76 17.12 8.16 7.54
CA LYS A 76 17.61 8.49 8.88
C LYS A 76 19.14 8.66 8.91
N ALA A 77 19.88 7.77 8.26
CA ALA A 77 21.34 7.86 8.20
C ALA A 77 21.80 9.13 7.46
N THR A 78 21.19 9.45 6.32
CA THR A 78 21.47 10.66 5.54
C THR A 78 21.17 11.93 6.34
N MET A 79 20.04 11.97 7.07
CA MET A 79 19.70 13.09 7.94
C MET A 79 20.74 13.30 9.04
N LEU A 80 21.12 12.22 9.75
CA LEU A 80 22.11 12.31 10.82
C LEU A 80 23.48 12.73 10.28
N LEU A 81 23.87 12.26 9.09
CA LEU A 81 25.09 12.67 8.42
C LEU A 81 25.03 14.16 8.04
N PHE A 82 23.91 14.62 7.49
CA PHE A 82 23.70 16.05 7.19
C PHE A 82 23.82 16.91 8.44
N VAL A 83 23.13 16.55 9.53
CA VAL A 83 23.20 17.28 10.81
C VAL A 83 24.63 17.30 11.35
N ARG A 84 25.35 16.18 11.30
CA ARG A 84 26.75 16.11 11.72
C ARG A 84 27.63 17.04 10.89
N VAL A 85 27.56 16.94 9.56
CA VAL A 85 28.31 17.79 8.63
C VAL A 85 27.95 19.25 8.86
N TRP A 86 26.67 19.56 9.07
CA TRP A 86 26.21 20.91 9.39
C TRP A 86 26.91 21.45 10.63
N PHE A 87 26.90 20.73 11.75
CA PHE A 87 27.59 21.17 12.97
C PHE A 87 29.12 21.18 12.85
N GLU A 88 29.69 20.36 11.98
CA GLU A 88 31.14 20.25 11.78
C GLU A 88 31.70 21.38 10.88
N TYR A 89 30.89 21.88 9.94
CA TYR A 89 31.27 22.94 9.00
C TYR A 89 30.56 24.28 9.22
N ALA A 90 29.48 24.32 10.02
CA ALA A 90 28.97 25.56 10.57
C ALA A 90 30.04 26.04 11.56
N GLY A 91 30.93 26.90 11.08
CA GLY A 91 31.89 27.59 11.93
C GLY A 91 31.17 28.38 13.04
N PRO A 92 31.90 28.81 14.08
CA PRO A 92 31.37 29.75 15.03
C PRO A 92 30.79 30.96 14.29
N LEU A 93 29.66 31.47 14.78
CA LEU A 93 29.07 32.70 14.27
C LEU A 93 30.14 33.80 14.38
N ASP A 94 30.32 34.56 13.31
CA ASP A 94 31.23 35.70 13.35
C ASP A 94 30.61 36.78 14.24
N ASP A 95 31.17 36.97 15.43
CA ASP A 95 30.71 37.99 16.39
C ASP A 95 30.84 39.42 15.83
N SER A 96 31.60 39.60 14.74
CA SER A 96 31.75 40.88 14.03
C SER A 96 30.60 41.16 13.06
N ASP A 97 29.83 40.13 12.70
CA ASP A 97 28.70 40.21 11.79
C ASP A 97 27.39 40.18 12.60
N PRO A 98 26.69 41.33 12.72
CA PRO A 98 25.44 41.40 13.49
C PRO A 98 24.32 40.52 12.92
N ASP A 99 24.43 40.09 11.66
CA ASP A 99 23.40 39.29 10.97
C ASP A 99 23.73 37.78 10.98
N ALA A 100 24.91 37.37 11.44
CA ALA A 100 25.36 35.98 11.39
C ALA A 100 24.36 34.99 12.03
N GLY A 101 23.77 35.37 13.17
CA GLY A 101 22.77 34.56 13.86
C GLY A 101 21.45 34.46 13.08
N ALA A 102 21.00 35.56 12.48
CA ALA A 102 19.80 35.59 11.65
C ALA A 102 19.98 34.75 10.39
N ASP A 103 21.15 34.82 9.76
CA ASP A 103 21.48 34.03 8.58
C ASP A 103 21.56 32.52 8.88
N ALA A 104 22.06 32.13 10.05
CA ALA A 104 22.06 30.75 10.47
C ALA A 104 20.64 30.21 10.67
N GLU A 105 19.77 31.01 11.28
CA GLU A 105 18.35 30.67 11.47
C GLU A 105 17.61 30.56 10.13
N VAL A 106 17.82 31.50 9.20
CA VAL A 106 17.23 31.45 7.85
C VAL A 106 17.65 30.18 7.11
N ARG A 107 18.92 29.80 7.19
CA ARG A 107 19.42 28.55 6.58
C ARG A 107 18.76 27.30 7.20
N PHE A 108 18.59 27.28 8.51
CA PHE A 108 17.90 26.20 9.20
C PHE A 108 16.42 26.08 8.81
N GLN A 109 15.69 27.20 8.82
CA GLN A 109 14.28 27.23 8.43
C GLN A 109 14.06 26.87 6.95
N SER A 110 14.98 27.27 6.07
CA SER A 110 14.97 26.88 4.66
C SER A 110 15.14 25.37 4.49
N PHE A 111 16.04 24.76 5.27
CA PHE A 111 16.20 23.30 5.29
C PHE A 111 14.94 22.58 5.79
N MET A 112 14.35 23.04 6.90
CA MET A 112 13.11 22.47 7.44
C MET A 112 11.95 22.53 6.45
N SER A 113 11.84 23.63 5.70
CA SER A 113 10.84 23.79 4.62
C SER A 113 11.07 22.78 3.49
N MET A 114 12.31 22.65 2.99
CA MET A 114 12.64 21.67 1.94
C MET A 114 12.36 20.23 2.39
N LEU A 115 12.64 19.92 3.66
CA LEU A 115 12.37 18.62 4.23
C LEU A 115 10.86 18.34 4.33
N ALA A 116 10.06 19.31 4.78
CA ALA A 116 8.61 19.18 4.85
C ALA A 116 8.00 18.91 3.46
N GLU A 117 8.44 19.64 2.43
CA GLU A 117 8.01 19.41 1.04
C GLU A 117 8.36 18.01 0.51
N GLN A 118 9.49 17.44 0.94
CA GLN A 118 9.86 16.07 0.56
C GLN A 118 9.06 15.00 1.30
N ILE A 119 8.58 15.27 2.52
CA ILE A 119 7.77 14.32 3.31
C ILE A 119 6.31 14.29 2.83
N GLU A 120 5.78 15.42 2.33
CA GLU A 120 4.41 15.52 1.82
C GLU A 120 4.22 14.94 0.41
N LYS A 121 5.30 14.67 -0.33
CA LYS A 121 5.29 14.03 -1.66
C LYS A 121 5.31 12.51 -1.59
#